data_AF-A0A2Z3HB05-F1
#
_entry.id   AF-A0A2Z3HB05-F1
#
_cell.length_a   1.000
_cell.length_b   1.000
_cell.length_c   1.000
_cell.angle_alpha   90.00
_cell.angle_beta   90.00
_cell.angle_gamma   90.00
#
_symmetry.space_group_name_H-M   'P 1'
#
loop_
_entity.id
_entity.type
_entity.pdbx_description
1 polymer ?
#
loop_
_entity_poly.entity_id
_entity_poly.type
_entity_poly.pdbx_seq_one_letter_code
_entity_poly.pdbx_strand_id
1 'polypeptide(L)'
;MKALFGTLIALALVPGTGLAQGRAKAIQEVAELLVARGGTAGRSVPHLAGRIEALAARHGDEALVALRRGGPEGVALVEAAGPNGAKALRVLAAHGEEGAARVLSRPTSMKQFLQHGDEAASVLVRHPGVAEPLIESGGAHAVRALGAVTPQNGRRVAMLLNGELAAGAARHPEVLGVVAKHGDSAVEFLWRNKATLAGGAALTAFLADPEPFLSGTRDLAAVAGDSVVKPVLGGVFTLLNVALVVLGVVLLAAIGLVCKYGLPSGEVVRAAVAVLGPKHPPQQGA
;
A
#
# COMPACT_ATOMS: atom_id res chain seq x y z
N MET A 1 -33.09 -23.03 -82.10
CA MET A 1 -32.42 -21.91 -81.41
C MET A 1 -32.53 -22.20 -79.91
N LYS A 2 -31.49 -22.78 -79.29
CA LYS A 2 -30.42 -22.11 -78.53
C LYS A 2 -30.90 -21.46 -77.22
N ALA A 3 -30.69 -22.21 -76.14
CA ALA A 3 -30.09 -21.85 -74.84
C ALA A 3 -30.67 -20.73 -73.96
N LEU A 4 -30.83 -21.01 -72.66
CA LEU A 4 -30.08 -20.42 -71.52
C LEU A 4 -30.86 -20.70 -70.21
N PHE A 5 -30.50 -21.70 -69.41
CA PHE A 5 -29.51 -21.65 -68.31
C PHE A 5 -29.72 -20.48 -67.34
N GLY A 6 -30.12 -20.79 -66.10
CA GLY A 6 -30.34 -19.82 -65.04
C GLY A 6 -30.40 -20.45 -63.64
N THR A 7 -29.41 -21.30 -63.36
CA THR A 7 -28.87 -21.81 -62.10
C THR A 7 -29.54 -21.35 -60.78
N LEU A 8 -30.16 -22.31 -60.10
CA LEU A 8 -30.54 -22.28 -58.69
C LEU A 8 -29.25 -22.24 -57.83
N ILE A 9 -28.95 -21.11 -57.19
CA ILE A 9 -27.86 -21.03 -56.20
C ILE A 9 -28.37 -21.70 -54.92
N ALA A 10 -28.05 -22.99 -54.77
CA ALA A 10 -28.06 -23.67 -53.49
C ALA A 10 -26.90 -23.12 -52.66
N LEU A 11 -27.18 -22.12 -51.82
CA LEU A 11 -26.26 -21.62 -50.81
C LEU A 11 -26.02 -22.75 -49.80
N ALA A 12 -24.96 -23.52 -50.02
CA ALA A 12 -24.52 -24.58 -49.14
C ALA A 12 -24.21 -23.98 -47.75
N LEU A 13 -25.10 -24.24 -46.81
CA LEU A 13 -24.88 -24.07 -45.38
C LEU A 13 -23.79 -25.08 -44.98
N VAL A 14 -22.52 -24.70 -45.12
CA VAL A 14 -21.40 -25.49 -44.62
C VAL A 14 -21.47 -25.46 -43.08
N PRO A 15 -21.71 -26.59 -42.39
CA PRO A 15 -21.69 -26.60 -40.95
C PRO A 15 -20.24 -26.40 -40.48
N GLY A 16 -20.02 -25.43 -39.58
CA GLY A 16 -18.71 -25.08 -39.03
C GLY A 16 -18.09 -26.13 -38.08
N THR A 17 -18.13 -27.41 -38.45
CA THR A 17 -17.67 -28.54 -37.63
C THR A 17 -16.18 -28.51 -37.31
N GLY A 18 -15.35 -27.93 -38.19
CA GLY A 18 -13.90 -27.86 -37.99
C GLY A 18 -13.47 -27.01 -36.79
N LEU A 19 -14.15 -25.89 -36.53
CA LEU A 19 -13.83 -25.02 -35.39
C LEU A 19 -14.33 -25.61 -34.07
N ALA A 20 -15.51 -26.23 -34.07
CA ALA A 20 -16.08 -26.86 -32.89
C ALA A 20 -15.25 -28.07 -32.43
N GLN A 21 -14.76 -28.89 -33.38
CA GLN A 21 -13.95 -30.07 -33.07
C GLN A 21 -12.57 -29.69 -32.50
N GLY A 22 -11.94 -28.64 -33.04
CA GLY A 22 -10.67 -28.13 -32.51
C GLY A 22 -10.79 -27.57 -31.09
N ARG A 23 -11.87 -26.83 -30.81
CA ARG A 23 -12.13 -26.25 -29.49
C ARG A 23 -12.44 -27.31 -28.42
N ALA A 24 -13.28 -28.30 -28.73
CA ALA A 24 -13.58 -29.39 -27.80
C ALA A 24 -12.31 -30.15 -27.41
N LYS A 25 -11.43 -30.43 -28.38
CA LYS A 25 -10.12 -31.05 -28.11
C LYS A 25 -9.25 -30.17 -27.23
N ALA A 26 -9.15 -28.87 -27.50
CA ALA A 26 -8.36 -27.95 -26.69
C ALA A 26 -8.87 -27.87 -25.24
N ILE A 27 -10.19 -27.86 -25.03
CA ILE A 27 -10.81 -27.92 -23.70
C ILE A 27 -10.40 -29.19 -22.97
N GLN A 28 -10.48 -30.34 -23.64
CA GLN A 28 -10.13 -31.62 -23.06
C GLN A 28 -8.64 -31.71 -22.70
N GLU A 29 -7.75 -31.22 -23.57
CA GLU A 29 -6.31 -31.14 -23.28
C GLU A 29 -6.01 -30.27 -22.05
N VAL A 30 -6.70 -29.13 -21.90
CA VAL A 30 -6.54 -28.28 -20.70
C VAL A 30 -7.07 -29.01 -19.46
N ALA A 31 -8.22 -29.69 -19.54
CA ALA A 31 -8.76 -30.47 -18.43
C ALA A 31 -7.81 -31.58 -17.98
N GLU A 32 -7.25 -32.35 -18.91
CA GLU A 32 -6.26 -33.39 -18.64
C GLU A 32 -5.00 -32.82 -17.99
N LEU A 33 -4.48 -31.71 -18.52
CA LEU A 33 -3.31 -31.02 -17.96
C LEU A 33 -3.56 -30.52 -16.53
N LEU A 34 -4.75 -29.98 -16.25
CA LEU A 34 -5.10 -29.50 -14.92
C LEU A 34 -5.26 -30.64 -13.91
N VAL A 35 -5.86 -31.77 -14.31
CA VAL A 35 -5.95 -32.97 -13.47
C VAL A 35 -4.56 -33.55 -13.20
N ALA A 36 -3.68 -33.58 -14.20
CA ALA A 36 -2.30 -34.04 -14.05
C ALA A 36 -1.49 -33.17 -13.06
N ARG A 37 -1.76 -31.86 -12.99
CA ARG A 37 -1.11 -30.94 -12.04
C ARG A 37 -1.69 -30.95 -10.63
N GLY A 38 -3.01 -31.10 -10.50
CA GLY A 38 -3.71 -31.00 -9.21
C GLY A 38 -3.90 -32.33 -8.46
N GLY A 39 -3.52 -33.45 -9.06
CA GLY A 39 -3.82 -34.78 -8.56
C GLY A 39 -5.31 -35.15 -8.72
N THR A 40 -5.61 -36.45 -8.62
CA THR A 40 -6.95 -37.04 -8.80
C THR A 40 -7.89 -36.78 -7.62
N ALA A 41 -7.72 -35.69 -6.87
CA ALA A 41 -8.57 -35.35 -5.73
C ALA A 41 -9.98 -34.94 -6.23
N GLY A 42 -10.82 -35.94 -6.50
CA GLY A 42 -12.25 -35.82 -6.80
C GLY A 42 -12.61 -35.16 -8.15
N ARG A 43 -11.65 -34.83 -9.00
CA ARG A 43 -11.90 -34.13 -10.28
C ARG A 43 -11.82 -35.11 -11.44
N SER A 44 -12.96 -35.45 -12.02
CA SER A 44 -12.98 -36.18 -13.30
C SER A 44 -12.67 -35.21 -14.46
N VAL A 45 -11.85 -35.65 -15.42
CA VAL A 45 -11.53 -34.89 -16.63
C VAL A 45 -12.81 -34.41 -17.35
N PRO A 46 -13.86 -35.24 -17.56
CA PRO A 46 -15.08 -34.79 -18.22
C PRO A 46 -15.81 -33.66 -17.49
N HIS A 47 -15.86 -33.72 -16.15
CA HIS A 47 -16.50 -32.67 -15.35
C HIS A 47 -15.73 -31.35 -15.43
N LEU A 48 -14.39 -31.42 -15.39
CA LEU A 48 -13.55 -30.24 -15.52
C LEU A 48 -13.62 -29.64 -16.93
N ALA A 49 -13.65 -30.49 -17.97
CA ALA A 49 -13.84 -30.08 -19.35
C ALA A 49 -15.15 -29.30 -19.54
N GLY A 50 -16.27 -29.78 -18.98
CA GLY A 50 -17.54 -29.06 -19.04
C GLY A 50 -17.51 -27.68 -18.36
N ARG A 51 -16.80 -27.55 -17.23
CA ARG A 51 -16.60 -26.25 -16.56
C ARG A 51 -15.74 -25.30 -17.40
N ILE A 52 -14.64 -25.80 -17.97
CA ILE A 52 -13.77 -25.03 -18.86
C ILE A 52 -14.54 -24.60 -20.11
N GLU A 53 -15.37 -25.47 -20.69
CA GLU A 53 -16.24 -25.16 -21.82
C GLU A 53 -17.20 -24.02 -21.50
N ALA A 54 -17.87 -24.08 -20.33
CA ALA A 54 -18.78 -23.03 -19.88
C ALA A 54 -18.04 -21.69 -19.69
N LEU A 55 -16.83 -21.70 -19.13
CA LEU A 55 -16.01 -20.51 -18.99
C LEU A 55 -15.56 -19.95 -20.35
N ALA A 56 -15.11 -20.80 -21.26
CA ALA A 56 -14.72 -20.40 -22.60
C ALA A 56 -15.92 -19.88 -23.42
N ALA A 57 -17.13 -20.41 -23.18
CA ALA A 57 -18.35 -19.93 -23.83
C ALA A 57 -18.71 -18.52 -23.34
N ARG A 58 -18.49 -18.23 -22.06
CA ARG A 58 -18.79 -16.92 -21.45
C ARG A 58 -17.72 -15.86 -21.70
N HIS A 59 -16.45 -16.27 -21.73
CA HIS A 59 -15.30 -15.35 -21.72
C HIS A 59 -14.37 -15.50 -22.92
N GLY A 60 -14.69 -16.38 -23.87
CA GLY A 60 -13.88 -16.62 -25.07
C GLY A 60 -12.71 -17.59 -24.85
N ASP A 61 -11.96 -17.84 -25.92
CA ASP A 61 -10.89 -18.84 -25.92
C ASP A 61 -9.66 -18.43 -25.09
N GLU A 62 -9.52 -17.14 -24.74
CA GLU A 62 -8.50 -16.65 -23.80
C GLU A 62 -8.61 -17.33 -22.43
N ALA A 63 -9.81 -17.81 -22.07
CA ALA A 63 -10.02 -18.60 -20.86
C ALA A 63 -9.14 -19.86 -20.84
N LEU A 64 -8.92 -20.51 -22.00
CA LEU A 64 -8.10 -21.72 -22.07
C LEU A 64 -6.63 -21.42 -21.79
N VAL A 65 -6.11 -20.30 -22.30
CA VAL A 65 -4.74 -19.85 -22.08
C VAL A 65 -4.54 -19.47 -20.61
N ALA A 66 -5.47 -18.68 -20.08
CA ALA A 66 -5.46 -18.29 -18.67
C ALA A 66 -5.47 -19.52 -17.77
N LEU A 67 -6.43 -20.44 -17.93
CA LEU A 67 -6.57 -21.63 -17.09
C LEU A 67 -5.37 -22.58 -17.20
N ARG A 68 -4.78 -22.74 -18.40
CA ARG A 68 -3.55 -23.51 -18.58
C ARG A 68 -2.39 -22.94 -17.77
N ARG A 69 -2.30 -21.62 -17.60
CA ARG A 69 -1.28 -20.97 -16.74
C ARG A 69 -1.68 -20.97 -15.27
N GLY A 70 -2.96 -20.79 -15.01
CA GLY A 70 -3.57 -20.60 -13.69
C GLY A 70 -3.88 -21.85 -12.90
N GLY A 71 -3.63 -23.03 -13.47
CA GLY A 71 -3.67 -24.28 -12.73
C GLY A 71 -5.06 -24.71 -12.24
N PRO A 72 -5.12 -25.80 -11.46
CA PRO A 72 -6.35 -26.49 -11.12
C PRO A 72 -7.31 -25.65 -10.26
N GLU A 73 -6.83 -24.79 -9.36
CA GLU A 73 -7.68 -23.90 -8.56
C GLU A 73 -8.16 -22.68 -9.36
N GLY A 74 -7.49 -22.34 -10.46
CA GLY A 74 -7.86 -21.21 -11.33
C GLY A 74 -9.31 -21.24 -11.83
N VAL A 75 -9.86 -22.43 -12.10
CA VAL A 75 -11.28 -22.59 -12.49
C VAL A 75 -12.21 -22.12 -11.36
N ALA A 76 -11.93 -22.53 -10.13
CA ALA A 76 -12.74 -22.16 -8.97
C ALA A 76 -12.63 -20.66 -8.66
N LEU A 77 -11.42 -20.07 -8.80
CA LEU A 77 -11.21 -18.64 -8.61
C LEU A 77 -12.00 -17.79 -9.62
N VAL A 78 -12.03 -18.20 -10.89
CA VAL A 78 -12.76 -17.48 -11.94
C VAL A 78 -14.27 -17.60 -11.74
N GLU A 79 -14.77 -18.77 -11.36
CA GLU A 79 -16.19 -18.96 -11.04
C GLU A 79 -16.62 -18.15 -9.81
N ALA A 80 -15.79 -18.13 -8.76
CA ALA A 80 -16.04 -17.33 -7.56
C ALA A 80 -16.05 -15.82 -7.85
N ALA A 81 -15.30 -15.36 -8.85
CA ALA A 81 -15.32 -13.97 -9.28
C ALA A 81 -16.65 -13.57 -9.99
N GLY A 82 -17.48 -14.54 -10.38
CA GLY A 82 -18.82 -14.33 -10.92
C GLY A 82 -18.85 -13.37 -12.11
N PRO A 83 -19.57 -12.22 -12.04
CA PRO A 83 -19.62 -11.22 -13.10
C PRO A 83 -18.23 -10.68 -13.52
N ASN A 84 -17.23 -10.76 -12.64
CA ASN A 84 -15.87 -10.31 -12.91
C ASN A 84 -14.96 -11.42 -13.47
N GLY A 85 -15.52 -12.54 -13.94
CA GLY A 85 -14.77 -13.69 -14.47
C GLY A 85 -13.74 -13.32 -15.55
N ALA A 86 -14.07 -12.40 -16.47
CA ALA A 86 -13.11 -11.93 -17.47
C ALA A 86 -11.89 -11.22 -16.84
N LYS A 87 -12.12 -10.38 -15.82
CA LYS A 87 -11.03 -9.72 -15.07
C LYS A 87 -10.20 -10.73 -14.29
N ALA A 88 -10.83 -11.72 -13.67
CA ALA A 88 -10.15 -12.81 -12.99
C ALA A 88 -9.25 -13.62 -13.94
N LEU A 89 -9.73 -13.93 -15.14
CA LEU A 89 -8.94 -14.63 -16.17
C LEU A 89 -7.69 -13.83 -16.58
N ARG A 90 -7.77 -12.50 -16.67
CA ARG A 90 -6.58 -11.67 -16.97
C ARG A 90 -5.54 -11.74 -15.86
N VAL A 91 -5.95 -11.67 -14.58
CA VAL A 91 -5.03 -11.83 -13.45
C VAL A 91 -4.40 -13.22 -13.46
N LEU A 92 -5.21 -14.25 -13.73
CA LEU A 92 -4.77 -15.64 -13.86
C LEU A 92 -3.74 -15.80 -15.00
N ALA A 93 -4.00 -15.18 -16.15
CA ALA A 93 -3.12 -15.20 -17.31
C ALA A 93 -1.83 -14.39 -17.09
N ALA A 94 -1.84 -13.34 -16.28
CA ALA A 94 -0.67 -12.51 -16.00
C ALA A 94 0.21 -13.08 -14.88
N HIS A 95 -0.40 -13.56 -13.80
CA HIS A 95 0.27 -13.90 -12.55
C HIS A 95 0.20 -15.39 -12.17
N GLY A 96 -0.48 -16.21 -12.97
CA GLY A 96 -0.67 -17.63 -12.68
C GLY A 96 -1.60 -17.87 -11.49
N GLU A 97 -1.65 -19.12 -11.03
CA GLU A 97 -2.54 -19.61 -9.98
C GLU A 97 -2.33 -18.87 -8.65
N GLU A 98 -1.09 -18.90 -8.16
CA GLU A 98 -0.73 -18.39 -6.85
C GLU A 98 -0.92 -16.86 -6.76
N GLY A 99 -0.58 -16.15 -7.84
CA GLY A 99 -0.80 -14.72 -7.94
C GLY A 99 -2.30 -14.38 -7.98
N ALA A 100 -3.08 -15.12 -8.76
CA ALA A 100 -4.51 -14.92 -8.80
C ALA A 100 -5.20 -15.27 -7.48
N ALA A 101 -4.79 -16.32 -6.78
CA ALA A 101 -5.31 -16.66 -5.46
C ALA A 101 -5.09 -15.50 -4.46
N ARG A 102 -3.95 -14.81 -4.51
CA ARG A 102 -3.69 -13.64 -3.64
C ARG A 102 -4.65 -12.48 -3.90
N VAL A 103 -5.05 -12.28 -5.15
CA VAL A 103 -5.91 -11.14 -5.55
C VAL A 103 -7.39 -11.50 -5.43
N LEU A 104 -7.78 -12.69 -5.86
CA LEU A 104 -9.18 -13.09 -6.05
C LEU A 104 -9.78 -13.80 -4.83
N SER A 105 -8.98 -14.51 -4.02
CA SER A 105 -9.50 -15.25 -2.87
C SER A 105 -9.84 -14.36 -1.67
N ARG A 106 -9.39 -13.10 -1.68
CA ARG A 106 -9.57 -12.15 -0.57
C ARG A 106 -10.52 -11.02 -0.99
N PRO A 107 -11.60 -10.76 -0.23
CA PRO A 107 -12.56 -9.70 -0.58
C PRO A 107 -11.93 -8.31 -0.69
N THR A 108 -11.00 -7.97 0.19
CA THR A 108 -10.33 -6.66 0.21
C THR A 108 -9.45 -6.47 -1.01
N SER A 109 -8.59 -7.44 -1.32
CA SER A 109 -7.69 -7.43 -2.47
C SER A 109 -8.48 -7.41 -3.78
N MET A 110 -9.57 -8.17 -3.85
CA MET A 110 -10.47 -8.17 -5.00
C MET A 110 -11.16 -6.82 -5.17
N LYS A 111 -11.64 -6.19 -4.10
CA LYS A 111 -12.21 -4.83 -4.14
C LYS A 111 -11.18 -3.83 -4.66
N GLN A 112 -9.95 -3.86 -4.15
CA GLN A 112 -8.87 -2.95 -4.58
C GLN A 112 -8.50 -3.17 -6.05
N PHE A 113 -8.41 -4.42 -6.49
CA PHE A 113 -8.22 -4.78 -7.89
C PHE A 113 -9.35 -4.23 -8.78
N LEU A 114 -10.60 -4.38 -8.37
CA LEU A 114 -11.74 -3.87 -9.14
C LEU A 114 -11.77 -2.34 -9.22
N GLN A 115 -11.26 -1.66 -8.19
CA GLN A 115 -11.19 -0.19 -8.13
C GLN A 115 -10.01 0.39 -8.91
N HIS A 116 -8.85 -0.25 -8.85
CA HIS A 116 -7.59 0.31 -9.34
C HIS A 116 -7.00 -0.42 -10.55
N GLY A 117 -7.61 -1.52 -10.99
CA GLY A 117 -7.24 -2.20 -12.22
C GLY A 117 -6.07 -3.17 -12.08
N ASP A 118 -5.47 -3.50 -13.23
CA ASP A 118 -4.46 -4.56 -13.34
C ASP A 118 -3.14 -4.17 -12.64
N GLU A 119 -2.85 -2.88 -12.51
CA GLU A 119 -1.72 -2.37 -11.72
C GLU A 119 -1.84 -2.75 -10.25
N ALA A 120 -3.06 -2.67 -9.69
CA ALA A 120 -3.33 -3.09 -8.32
C ALA A 120 -3.15 -4.59 -8.13
N ALA A 121 -3.60 -5.42 -9.09
CA ALA A 121 -3.32 -6.85 -9.07
C ALA A 121 -1.81 -7.12 -9.05
N SER A 122 -1.04 -6.44 -9.89
CA SER A 122 0.42 -6.62 -9.94
C SER A 122 1.10 -6.28 -8.61
N VAL A 123 0.72 -5.18 -7.94
CA VAL A 123 1.32 -4.82 -6.65
C VAL A 123 0.86 -5.72 -5.52
N LEU A 124 -0.39 -6.18 -5.52
CA LEU A 124 -0.92 -7.14 -4.54
C LEU A 124 -0.17 -8.48 -4.61
N VAL A 125 0.18 -8.93 -5.81
CA VAL A 125 0.99 -10.13 -6.02
C VAL A 125 2.44 -9.91 -5.57
N ARG A 126 3.05 -8.77 -5.92
CA ARG A 126 4.47 -8.48 -5.64
C ARG A 126 4.75 -8.18 -4.17
N HIS A 127 3.80 -7.58 -3.45
CA HIS A 127 3.98 -7.11 -2.06
C HIS A 127 2.99 -7.77 -1.10
N PRO A 128 3.10 -9.11 -0.88
CA PRO A 128 2.16 -9.85 -0.05
C PRO A 128 2.15 -9.34 1.40
N GLY A 129 0.95 -9.14 1.94
CA GLY A 129 0.74 -8.67 3.31
C GLY A 129 0.96 -7.17 3.54
N VAL A 130 1.51 -6.44 2.55
CA VAL A 130 1.80 -5.01 2.66
C VAL A 130 0.99 -4.16 1.69
N ALA A 131 0.73 -4.64 0.48
CA ALA A 131 -0.03 -3.88 -0.51
C ALA A 131 -1.45 -3.55 -0.04
N GLU A 132 -2.16 -4.52 0.54
CA GLU A 132 -3.56 -4.33 0.97
C GLU A 132 -3.75 -3.10 1.89
N PRO A 133 -3.08 -2.99 3.05
CA PRO A 133 -3.27 -1.84 3.94
C PRO A 133 -2.77 -0.51 3.35
N LEU A 134 -1.71 -0.55 2.54
CA LEU A 134 -1.19 0.65 1.89
C LEU A 134 -2.11 1.16 0.79
N ILE A 135 -2.74 0.27 0.01
CA ILE A 135 -3.71 0.67 -1.01
C ILE A 135 -5.00 1.16 -0.37
N GLU A 136 -5.43 0.55 0.75
CA GLU A 136 -6.60 1.01 1.48
C GLU A 136 -6.45 2.45 2.01
N SER A 137 -5.26 2.80 2.53
CA SER A 137 -4.98 4.13 3.06
C SER A 137 -4.53 5.15 2.01
N GLY A 138 -3.70 4.74 1.05
CA GLY A 138 -3.07 5.62 0.06
C GLY A 138 -3.64 5.54 -1.36
N GLY A 139 -4.60 4.64 -1.61
CA GLY A 139 -5.29 4.48 -2.89
C GLY A 139 -4.35 4.36 -4.08
N ALA A 140 -4.63 5.12 -5.15
CA ALA A 140 -3.83 5.11 -6.38
C ALA A 140 -2.37 5.57 -6.18
N HIS A 141 -2.08 6.42 -5.18
CA HIS A 141 -0.71 6.82 -4.89
C HIS A 141 0.11 5.64 -4.35
N ALA A 142 -0.50 4.82 -3.49
CA ALA A 142 0.15 3.60 -2.99
C ALA A 142 0.36 2.56 -4.09
N VAL A 143 -0.61 2.37 -5.01
CA VAL A 143 -0.44 1.47 -6.16
C VAL A 143 0.76 1.89 -7.01
N ARG A 144 0.87 3.19 -7.35
CA ARG A 144 2.01 3.70 -8.14
C ARG A 144 3.33 3.57 -7.39
N ALA A 145 3.37 3.93 -6.11
CA ALA A 145 4.57 3.83 -5.29
C ALA A 145 5.06 2.38 -5.16
N LEU A 146 4.16 1.44 -4.84
CA LEU A 146 4.49 0.02 -4.73
C LEU A 146 4.87 -0.60 -6.07
N GLY A 147 4.31 -0.11 -7.18
CA GLY A 147 4.72 -0.50 -8.53
C GLY A 147 6.19 -0.16 -8.82
N ALA A 148 6.67 0.96 -8.30
CA ALA A 148 8.01 1.48 -8.53
C ALA A 148 9.12 0.87 -7.65
N VAL A 149 8.78 0.04 -6.66
CA VAL A 149 9.74 -0.44 -5.64
C VAL A 149 9.78 -1.95 -5.48
N THR A 150 10.94 -2.49 -5.10
CA THR A 150 11.14 -3.91 -4.78
C THR A 150 10.29 -4.37 -3.58
N PRO A 151 9.99 -5.68 -3.45
CA PRO A 151 9.24 -6.21 -2.29
C PRO A 151 9.85 -5.86 -0.92
N GLN A 152 11.18 -5.79 -0.85
CA GLN A 152 11.89 -5.37 0.35
C GLN A 152 11.59 -3.90 0.68
N ASN A 153 11.68 -3.02 -0.31
CA ASN A 153 11.41 -1.61 -0.12
C ASN A 153 9.92 -1.30 0.06
N GLY A 154 9.02 -2.08 -0.53
CA GLY A 154 7.59 -2.03 -0.22
C GLY A 154 7.30 -2.23 1.28
N ARG A 155 7.96 -3.23 1.90
CA ARG A 155 7.88 -3.43 3.36
C ARG A 155 8.43 -2.23 4.15
N ARG A 156 9.54 -1.65 3.71
CA ARG A 156 10.12 -0.45 4.34
C ARG A 156 9.21 0.77 4.23
N VAL A 157 8.56 0.98 3.09
CA VAL A 157 7.55 2.04 2.92
C VAL A 157 6.43 1.84 3.94
N ALA A 158 5.91 0.63 4.10
CA ALA A 158 4.88 0.36 5.10
C ALA A 158 5.34 0.67 6.52
N MET A 159 6.56 0.27 6.89
CA MET A 159 7.13 0.56 8.21
C MET A 159 7.36 2.06 8.42
N LEU A 160 7.78 2.80 7.39
CA LEU A 160 7.96 4.26 7.48
C LEU A 160 6.63 4.98 7.71
N LEU A 161 5.61 4.64 6.91
CA LEU A 161 4.30 5.30 6.98
C LEU A 161 3.53 4.94 8.25
N ASN A 162 3.66 3.71 8.75
CA ASN A 162 3.01 3.26 10.00
C ASN A 162 3.83 3.54 11.26
N GLY A 163 5.10 3.93 11.12
CA GLY A 163 6.04 4.14 12.22
C GLY A 163 6.52 5.58 12.32
N GLU A 164 7.80 5.80 12.00
CA GLU A 164 8.50 7.06 12.29
C GLU A 164 7.96 8.27 11.52
N LEU A 165 7.32 8.07 10.36
CA LEU A 165 6.65 9.14 9.61
C LEU A 165 5.13 9.15 9.82
N ALA A 166 4.60 8.37 10.78
CA ALA A 166 3.17 8.33 11.06
C ALA A 166 2.63 9.67 11.60
N ALA A 167 3.45 10.43 12.32
CA ALA A 167 3.09 11.78 12.78
C ALA A 167 2.78 12.74 11.62
N GLY A 168 3.29 12.45 10.42
CA GLY A 168 3.04 13.19 9.18
C GLY A 168 1.99 12.53 8.28
N ALA A 169 0.99 11.83 8.82
CA ALA A 169 -0.03 11.10 8.03
C ALA A 169 -0.64 11.90 6.86
N ALA A 170 -0.88 13.20 7.05
CA ALA A 170 -1.39 14.08 5.99
C ALA A 170 -0.46 14.17 4.76
N ARG A 171 0.83 13.89 4.94
CA ARG A 171 1.88 13.95 3.90
C ARG A 171 2.18 12.59 3.28
N HIS A 172 1.51 11.52 3.71
CA HIS A 172 1.68 10.20 3.11
C HIS A 172 1.47 10.20 1.59
N PRO A 173 0.48 10.91 1.00
CA PRO A 173 0.32 10.97 -0.45
C PRO A 173 1.52 11.60 -1.17
N GLU A 174 2.16 12.60 -0.57
CA GLU A 174 3.33 13.31 -1.11
C GLU A 174 4.56 12.41 -1.07
N VAL A 175 4.78 11.73 0.06
CA VAL A 175 5.84 10.72 0.20
C VAL A 175 5.67 9.60 -0.81
N LEU A 176 4.45 9.06 -0.93
CA LEU A 176 4.14 8.04 -1.94
C LEU A 176 4.34 8.58 -3.37
N GLY A 177 4.06 9.86 -3.61
CA GLY A 177 4.33 10.53 -4.89
C GLY A 177 5.82 10.54 -5.24
N VAL A 178 6.68 10.90 -4.29
CA VAL A 178 8.14 10.86 -4.49
C VAL A 178 8.63 9.43 -4.70
N VAL A 179 8.13 8.47 -3.92
CA VAL A 179 8.47 7.04 -4.10
C VAL A 179 8.01 6.52 -5.47
N ALA A 180 6.83 6.92 -5.93
CA ALA A 180 6.35 6.54 -7.26
C ALA A 180 7.25 7.09 -8.39
N LYS A 181 7.84 8.27 -8.21
CA LYS A 181 8.69 8.93 -9.22
C LYS A 181 10.14 8.45 -9.18
N HIS A 182 10.70 8.23 -8.00
CA HIS A 182 12.13 7.95 -7.81
C HIS A 182 12.42 6.50 -7.34
N GLY A 183 11.37 5.68 -7.16
CA GLY A 183 11.47 4.25 -6.88
C GLY A 183 12.27 3.91 -5.63
N ASP A 184 13.09 2.86 -5.74
CA ASP A 184 13.88 2.33 -4.65
C ASP A 184 14.88 3.37 -4.06
N SER A 185 15.43 4.27 -4.88
CA SER A 185 16.37 5.30 -4.42
C SER A 185 15.75 6.24 -3.39
N ALA A 186 14.49 6.64 -3.61
CA ALA A 186 13.76 7.44 -2.64
C ALA A 186 13.51 6.67 -1.34
N VAL A 187 13.12 5.40 -1.43
CA VAL A 187 12.89 4.58 -0.21
C VAL A 187 14.17 4.39 0.58
N GLU A 188 15.29 4.10 -0.09
CA GLU A 188 16.61 3.97 0.55
C GLU A 188 17.01 5.26 1.28
N PHE A 189 16.81 6.40 0.63
CA PHE A 189 17.09 7.70 1.24
C PHE A 189 16.20 7.97 2.47
N LEU A 190 14.89 7.78 2.32
CA LEU A 190 13.92 7.94 3.41
C LEU A 190 14.27 7.01 4.58
N TRP A 191 14.64 5.76 4.29
CA TRP A 191 14.97 4.75 5.30
C TRP A 191 16.25 5.06 6.08
N ARG A 192 17.26 5.63 5.42
CA ARG A 192 18.52 6.05 6.06
C ARG A 192 18.33 7.30 6.92
N ASN A 193 17.44 8.20 6.51
CA ASN A 193 17.28 9.53 7.12
C ASN A 193 15.98 9.70 7.94
N LYS A 194 15.27 8.61 8.20
CA LYS A 194 13.96 8.58 8.88
C LYS A 194 13.89 9.39 10.19
N ALA A 195 14.94 9.35 11.02
CA ALA A 195 15.03 10.13 12.26
C ALA A 195 15.08 11.65 12.00
N THR A 196 15.86 12.10 11.01
CA THR A 196 15.96 13.51 10.63
C THR A 196 14.67 14.00 9.98
N LEU A 197 14.04 13.15 9.16
CA LEU A 197 12.80 13.44 8.45
C LEU A 197 11.59 13.55 9.41
N ALA A 198 11.61 12.84 10.54
CA ALA A 198 10.59 12.96 11.57
C ALA A 198 10.47 14.39 12.14
N GLY A 199 11.53 15.21 12.04
CA GLY A 199 11.52 16.62 12.43
C GLY A 199 10.68 17.55 11.55
N GLY A 200 10.03 17.04 10.49
CA GLY A 200 9.03 17.76 9.68
C GLY A 200 9.61 18.78 8.69
N ALA A 201 10.56 19.63 9.11
CA ALA A 201 11.21 20.63 8.26
C ALA A 201 12.04 19.97 7.15
N ALA A 202 12.87 18.99 7.53
CA ALA A 202 13.67 18.18 6.62
C ALA A 202 12.80 17.42 5.61
N LEU A 203 11.69 16.84 6.05
CA LEU A 203 10.73 16.18 5.17
C LEU A 203 10.06 17.18 4.21
N THR A 204 9.74 18.38 4.66
CA THR A 204 9.17 19.43 3.81
C THR A 204 10.12 19.82 2.68
N ALA A 205 11.38 20.07 3.01
CA ALA A 205 12.39 20.43 2.01
C ALA A 205 12.63 19.28 1.01
N PHE A 206 12.68 18.04 1.50
CA PHE A 206 12.82 16.87 0.65
C PHE A 206 11.62 16.68 -0.30
N LEU A 207 10.39 16.85 0.19
CA LEU A 207 9.19 16.70 -0.65
C LEU A 207 9.06 17.82 -1.69
N ALA A 208 9.56 19.01 -1.38
CA ALA A 208 9.56 20.14 -2.31
C ALA A 208 10.52 19.95 -3.49
N ASP A 209 11.72 19.42 -3.23
CA ASP A 209 12.72 19.14 -4.26
C ASP A 209 13.59 17.93 -3.87
N PRO A 210 13.21 16.69 -4.23
CA PRO A 210 13.88 15.47 -3.77
C PRO A 210 15.22 15.21 -4.48
N GLU A 211 15.38 15.66 -5.73
CA GLU A 211 16.50 15.28 -6.61
C GLU A 211 17.88 15.66 -6.04
N PRO A 212 18.10 16.86 -5.45
CA PRO A 212 19.39 17.21 -4.88
C PRO A 212 19.79 16.32 -3.69
N PHE A 213 18.80 15.85 -2.92
CA PHE A 213 19.05 14.97 -1.78
C PHE A 213 19.32 13.53 -2.23
N LEU A 214 18.59 13.04 -3.23
CA LEU A 214 18.78 11.70 -3.78
C LEU A 214 20.12 11.56 -4.52
N SER A 215 20.57 12.63 -5.19
CA SER A 215 21.88 12.68 -5.85
C SER A 215 23.04 12.92 -4.87
N GLY A 216 22.76 13.25 -3.60
CA GLY A 216 23.77 13.58 -2.60
C GLY A 216 24.42 14.94 -2.78
N THR A 217 23.89 15.80 -3.65
CA THR A 217 24.38 17.17 -3.88
C THR A 217 23.95 18.13 -2.77
N ARG A 218 22.90 17.78 -2.00
CA ARG A 218 22.42 18.54 -0.84
C ARG A 218 22.32 17.66 0.40
N ASP A 219 22.89 18.12 1.51
CA ASP A 219 22.81 17.43 2.80
C ASP A 219 21.55 17.84 3.58
N LEU A 220 20.87 16.86 4.16
CA LEU A 220 19.74 17.07 5.08
C LEU A 220 20.19 17.75 6.37
N ALA A 221 21.41 17.51 6.84
CA ALA A 221 21.91 18.10 8.07
C ALA A 221 22.00 19.63 7.99
N ALA A 222 22.30 20.18 6.80
CA ALA A 222 22.33 21.62 6.57
C ALA A 222 20.92 22.23 6.66
N VAL A 223 19.92 21.57 6.07
CA VAL A 223 18.51 22.02 6.09
C VAL A 223 17.89 21.89 7.47
N ALA A 224 18.21 20.80 8.18
CA ALA A 224 17.85 20.64 9.57
C ALA A 224 18.54 21.73 10.40
N GLY A 225 19.84 21.98 10.23
CA GLY A 225 20.62 22.99 10.94
C GLY A 225 20.06 24.42 10.84
N ASP A 226 19.65 24.85 9.64
CA ASP A 226 19.03 26.18 9.43
C ASP A 226 17.66 26.31 10.12
N SER A 227 17.00 25.17 10.39
CA SER A 227 15.75 25.11 11.16
C SER A 227 15.98 24.72 12.64
N VAL A 228 17.20 24.36 13.02
CA VAL A 228 17.63 23.78 14.31
C VAL A 228 18.65 24.72 14.95
N VAL A 229 18.22 25.95 15.23
CA VAL A 229 18.64 26.57 16.50
C VAL A 229 17.74 25.99 17.60
N LYS A 230 17.98 24.71 17.92
CA LYS A 230 17.78 23.96 19.19
C LYS A 230 17.47 22.48 18.91
N PRO A 231 18.36 21.55 19.27
CA PRO A 231 18.15 20.12 19.03
C PRO A 231 17.06 19.56 19.95
N VAL A 232 16.07 18.92 19.32
CA VAL A 232 15.12 18.04 20.01
C VAL A 232 15.80 16.68 20.20
N LEU A 233 16.28 16.43 21.43
CA LEU A 233 16.55 15.07 21.90
C LEU A 233 15.28 14.55 22.59
N GLY A 234 14.69 13.52 21.99
CA GLY A 234 13.55 12.79 22.54
C GLY A 234 13.93 12.17 23.90
N GLY A 235 13.13 12.49 24.92
CA GLY A 235 13.28 11.96 26.28
C GLY A 235 13.02 12.99 27.38
N VAL A 236 13.24 14.28 27.13
CA VAL A 236 13.09 15.36 28.15
C VAL A 236 11.80 16.18 27.99
N PHE A 237 11.13 16.10 26.83
CA PHE A 237 9.99 16.98 26.51
C PHE A 237 8.72 16.70 27.31
N THR A 238 8.48 15.50 27.82
CA THR A 238 7.32 15.27 28.71
C THR A 238 7.48 16.01 30.02
N LEU A 239 8.69 16.08 30.60
CA LEU A 239 8.91 16.80 31.86
C LEU A 239 8.98 18.32 31.65
N LEU A 240 9.59 18.81 30.56
CA LEU A 240 9.70 20.25 30.32
C LEU A 240 8.37 20.88 29.87
N ASN A 241 7.59 20.21 29.00
CA ASN A 241 6.25 20.70 28.65
C ASN A 241 5.29 20.57 29.82
N VAL A 242 5.34 19.48 30.61
CA VAL A 242 4.55 19.40 31.84
C VAL A 242 4.99 20.49 32.81
N ALA A 243 6.28 20.77 32.98
CA ALA A 243 6.75 21.85 33.84
C ALA A 243 6.29 23.23 33.34
N LEU A 244 6.32 23.51 32.04
CA LEU A 244 5.84 24.77 31.47
C LEU A 244 4.32 24.92 31.58
N VAL A 245 3.56 23.85 31.35
CA VAL A 245 2.10 23.84 31.51
C VAL A 245 1.73 24.01 32.98
N VAL A 246 2.39 23.28 33.90
CA VAL A 246 2.18 23.43 35.35
C VAL A 246 2.55 24.84 35.80
N LEU A 247 3.68 25.38 35.34
CA LEU A 247 4.09 26.75 35.67
C LEU A 247 3.06 27.77 35.15
N GLY A 248 2.56 27.60 33.93
CA GLY A 248 1.51 28.46 33.34
C GLY A 248 0.20 28.40 34.12
N VAL A 249 -0.24 27.20 34.53
CA VAL A 249 -1.43 27.01 35.36
C VAL A 249 -1.25 27.62 36.75
N VAL A 250 -0.08 27.47 37.37
CA VAL A 250 0.24 28.09 38.66
C VAL A 250 0.27 29.61 38.55
N LEU A 251 0.83 30.17 37.47
CA LEU A 251 0.85 31.61 37.25
C LEU A 251 -0.57 32.17 37.06
N LEU A 252 -1.40 31.49 36.26
CA LEU A 252 -2.79 31.88 36.05
C LEU A 252 -3.63 31.78 37.33
N ALA A 253 -3.41 30.74 38.14
CA ALA A 253 -4.04 30.59 39.44
C ALA A 253 -3.63 31.72 40.40
N ALA A 254 -2.34 32.08 40.43
CA ALA A 254 -1.84 33.18 41.24
C ALA A 254 -2.41 34.54 40.79
N ILE A 255 -2.49 34.79 39.48
CA ILE A 255 -3.12 35.99 38.92
C ILE A 255 -4.61 36.03 39.28
N GLY A 256 -5.32 34.91 39.13
CA GLY A 256 -6.73 34.80 39.54
C GLY A 256 -6.94 35.06 41.02
N LEU A 257 -6.02 34.58 41.88
CA LEU A 257 -6.06 34.82 43.32
C LEU A 257 -5.86 36.31 43.65
N VAL A 258 -4.89 36.97 43.00
CA VAL A 258 -4.62 38.41 43.18
C VAL A 258 -5.80 39.26 42.68
N CYS A 259 -6.39 38.91 41.54
CA CYS A 259 -7.56 39.62 41.01
C CYS A 259 -8.80 39.45 41.91
N LYS A 260 -8.96 38.29 42.56
CA LYS A 260 -10.14 37.99 43.39
C LYS A 260 -10.01 38.46 44.83
N TYR A 261 -8.81 38.44 45.41
CA TYR A 261 -8.58 38.68 46.85
C TYR A 261 -7.70 39.90 47.15
N GLY A 262 -7.19 40.60 46.13
CA GLY A 262 -6.27 41.73 46.30
C GLY A 262 -4.82 41.29 46.55
N LEU A 263 -3.87 42.22 46.40
CA LEU A 263 -2.44 41.94 46.53
C LEU A 263 -2.12 41.37 47.92
N PRO A 264 -1.45 40.20 48.02
CA PRO A 264 -1.08 39.61 49.29
C PRO A 264 -0.15 40.57 50.05
N SER A 265 -0.40 40.75 51.35
CA SER A 265 0.41 41.61 52.20
C SER A 265 1.89 41.17 52.17
N GLY A 266 2.81 42.13 52.22
CA GLY A 266 4.25 41.90 52.01
C GLY A 266 4.89 40.88 52.98
N GLU A 267 4.22 40.55 54.09
CA GLU A 267 4.66 39.52 55.02
C GLU A 267 4.53 38.10 54.45
N VAL A 268 3.48 37.83 53.67
CA VAL A 268 3.24 36.51 53.06
C VAL A 268 4.24 36.23 51.94
N VAL A 269 4.60 37.26 51.18
CA VAL A 269 5.62 37.17 50.12
C VAL A 269 7.00 36.88 50.71
N ARG A 270 7.36 37.52 51.83
CA ARG A 270 8.63 37.24 52.53
C ARG A 270 8.70 35.82 53.08
N ALA A 271 7.60 35.31 53.63
CA ALA A 271 7.55 33.93 54.13
C ALA A 271 7.72 32.89 53.02
N ALA A 272 7.10 33.11 51.85
CA ALA A 272 7.24 32.21 50.70
C ALA A 272 8.67 32.21 50.11
N VAL A 273 9.32 33.38 50.04
CA VAL A 273 10.71 33.50 49.56
C VAL A 273 11.69 32.83 50.54
N ALA A 274 11.44 32.87 51.85
CA ALA A 274 12.28 32.18 52.85
C ALA A 274 12.22 30.66 52.74
N VAL A 275 11.11 30.09 52.25
CA VAL A 275 10.95 28.64 52.06
C VAL A 275 11.62 28.15 50.76
N LEU A 276 11.67 28.99 49.73
CA LEU A 276 12.23 28.66 48.41
C LEU A 276 13.70 29.08 48.22
N GLY A 277 14.28 29.84 49.15
CA GLY A 277 15.68 30.25 49.10
C GLY A 277 16.64 29.05 49.25
N PRO A 278 17.75 28.99 48.48
CA PRO A 278 18.70 27.89 48.54
C PRO A 278 19.34 27.82 49.93
N LYS A 279 19.09 26.71 50.65
CA LYS A 279 19.83 26.39 51.87
C LYS A 279 21.27 26.07 51.49
N HIS A 280 22.17 27.03 51.63
CA HIS A 280 23.60 26.76 51.54
C HIS A 280 23.99 25.79 52.67
N PRO A 281 24.51 24.59 52.36
CA PRO A 281 25.08 23.73 53.39
C PRO A 281 26.35 24.40 53.95
N PRO A 282 26.58 24.34 55.27
CA PRO A 282 27.77 24.91 55.86
C PRO A 282 29.02 24.21 55.30
N GLN A 283 29.95 25.01 54.77
CA GLN A 283 31.29 24.54 54.44
C GLN A 283 31.96 24.07 55.73
N GLN A 284 32.16 22.76 55.87
CA GLN A 284 33.04 22.19 56.89
C GLN A 284 34.48 22.36 56.39
N GLY A 285 35.23 23.25 57.05
CA GLY A 285 36.67 23.37 56.90
C GLY A 285 37.39 22.62 58.03
N ALA A 286 38.43 21.89 57.62
CA ALA A 286 39.56 21.30 58.36
C ALA A 286 39.26 20.36 59.54
#